data_AF-A0A540WHH7-F1
#
_entry.id   AF-A0A540WHH7-F1
#
_cell.length_a   1.000
_cell.length_b   1.000
_cell.length_c   1.000
_cell.angle_alpha   90.00
_cell.angle_beta   90.00
_cell.angle_gamma   90.00
#
_symmetry.space_group_name_H-M   'P 1'
#
loop_
_entity.id
_entity.type
_entity.pdbx_description
1 polymer ?
#
loop_
_entity_poly.entity_id
_entity_poly.type
_entity_poly.pdbx_seq_one_letter_code
_entity_poly.pdbx_strand_id
1 'polypeptide(L)'
;PESEVRAYGMESVTNLIVRRPYGGGGRTIALNAHGDVVPPGEGWTHDPYGAEIVDGKMYGRATAVSKSDFASFTFAVRALEAVAPPAQGAVELHFTYDEEFGGELGPGWLLAQGLTKPDLMIAAGFSYEVVTAHNGCLQMEVTVHGKMAHAAVPHTGVDALQGAVRILNALYQQNTLYRQVTSKVEGIKHPYL
;
A
#
# COMPACT_ATOMS: atom_id res chain seq x y z
N PRO A 1 0.78 -0.77 -19.70
CA PRO A 1 1.62 -0.25 -20.81
C PRO A 1 2.27 1.09 -20.43
N GLU A 2 3.40 1.52 -21.02
CA GLU A 2 4.15 2.73 -20.59
C GLU A 2 3.28 4.01 -20.50
N SER A 3 2.33 4.18 -21.42
CA SER A 3 1.38 5.30 -21.40
C SER A 3 0.45 5.28 -20.18
N GLU A 4 0.00 4.10 -19.76
CA GLU A 4 -0.84 3.94 -18.55
C GLU A 4 -0.04 4.23 -17.30
N VAL A 5 1.21 3.76 -17.24
CA VAL A 5 2.12 4.01 -16.11
C VAL A 5 2.36 5.50 -15.92
N ARG A 6 2.66 6.22 -17.01
CA ARG A 6 2.84 7.68 -16.97
C ARG A 6 1.54 8.43 -16.66
N ALA A 7 0.41 7.99 -17.21
CA ALA A 7 -0.89 8.61 -16.92
C ALA A 7 -1.29 8.46 -15.45
N TYR A 8 -0.88 7.37 -14.81
CA TYR A 8 -1.06 7.11 -13.39
C TYR A 8 -0.03 7.85 -12.50
N GLY A 9 0.90 8.60 -13.09
CA GLY A 9 1.88 9.42 -12.34
C GLY A 9 3.18 8.69 -11.98
N MET A 10 3.41 7.50 -12.54
CA MET A 10 4.62 6.72 -12.30
C MET A 10 5.63 6.82 -13.45
N GLU A 11 6.93 6.75 -13.13
CA GLU A 11 7.99 6.64 -14.14
C GLU A 11 8.07 5.21 -14.70
N SER A 12 8.00 4.22 -13.81
CA SER A 12 8.00 2.81 -14.13
C SER A 12 7.38 2.01 -12.98
N VAL A 13 6.90 0.80 -13.28
CA VAL A 13 6.40 -0.15 -12.28
C VAL A 13 6.73 -1.56 -12.77
N THR A 14 7.17 -2.44 -11.88
CA THR A 14 7.50 -3.83 -12.23
C THR A 14 6.99 -4.77 -11.16
N ASN A 15 5.95 -5.52 -11.49
CA ASN A 15 5.44 -6.57 -10.61
C ASN A 15 6.09 -7.91 -10.97
N LEU A 16 6.48 -8.69 -9.96
CA LEU A 16 7.11 -9.99 -10.14
C LEU A 16 6.29 -11.09 -9.43
N ILE A 17 5.88 -12.09 -10.21
CA ILE A 17 5.32 -13.34 -9.69
C ILE A 17 6.34 -14.45 -9.88
N VAL A 18 6.86 -15.00 -8.78
CA VAL A 18 7.71 -16.20 -8.80
C VAL A 18 6.85 -17.41 -8.46
N ARG A 19 6.82 -18.42 -9.32
CA ARG A 19 6.02 -19.64 -9.11
C ARG A 19 6.90 -20.83 -8.72
N ARG A 20 6.54 -21.50 -7.65
CA ARG A 20 7.14 -22.73 -7.15
C ARG A 20 6.07 -23.84 -7.14
N PRO A 21 5.89 -24.53 -8.28
CA PRO A 21 4.94 -25.65 -8.34
C PRO A 21 5.54 -26.89 -7.67
N TYR A 22 4.71 -27.65 -6.98
CA TYR A 22 5.06 -28.89 -6.31
C TYR A 22 4.11 -29.99 -6.76
N GLY A 23 4.63 -30.98 -7.49
CA GLY A 23 3.82 -32.10 -7.99
C GLY A 23 2.53 -31.68 -8.71
N GLY A 24 1.50 -32.51 -8.63
CA GLY A 24 0.18 -32.25 -9.21
C GLY A 24 -0.92 -32.20 -8.15
N GLY A 25 -1.97 -31.40 -8.40
CA GLY A 25 -3.05 -31.17 -7.43
C GLY A 25 -2.62 -30.26 -6.28
N GLY A 26 -3.45 -30.16 -5.23
CA GLY A 26 -3.18 -29.31 -4.06
C GLY A 26 -3.55 -27.84 -4.26
N ARG A 27 -3.35 -27.03 -3.21
CA ARG A 27 -3.65 -25.59 -3.21
C ARG A 27 -2.45 -24.76 -3.65
N THR A 28 -2.72 -23.65 -4.31
CA THR A 28 -1.76 -22.56 -4.55
C THR A 28 -1.86 -21.55 -3.41
N ILE A 29 -0.76 -21.30 -2.71
CA ILE A 29 -0.67 -20.28 -1.67
C ILE A 29 0.18 -19.13 -2.21
N ALA A 30 -0.37 -17.92 -2.23
CA ALA A 30 0.39 -16.71 -2.54
C ALA A 30 0.91 -16.05 -1.27
N LEU A 31 2.17 -15.59 -1.31
CA LEU A 31 2.77 -14.73 -0.32
C LEU A 31 3.01 -13.37 -1.00
N ASN A 32 2.24 -12.35 -0.63
CA ASN A 32 2.29 -11.04 -1.27
C ASN A 32 2.93 -9.97 -0.37
N ALA A 33 3.91 -9.26 -0.91
CA ALA A 33 4.53 -8.10 -0.30
C ALA A 33 4.77 -7.02 -1.35
N HIS A 34 4.96 -5.77 -0.93
CA HIS A 34 5.20 -4.64 -1.81
C HIS A 34 6.61 -4.03 -1.66
N GLY A 35 7.23 -3.65 -2.77
CA GLY A 35 8.62 -3.19 -2.79
C GLY A 35 8.76 -1.66 -2.82
N ASP A 36 7.69 -0.97 -3.20
CA ASP A 36 7.60 0.48 -3.18
C ASP A 36 7.55 1.02 -1.76
N VAL A 37 8.01 2.25 -1.60
CA VAL A 37 8.19 2.88 -0.29
C VAL A 37 7.79 4.33 -0.39
N VAL A 38 7.14 4.86 0.65
CA VAL A 38 6.97 6.31 0.76
C VAL A 38 8.32 7.00 0.99
N PRO A 39 8.51 8.24 0.50
CA PRO A 39 9.72 9.02 0.76
C PRO A 39 10.06 9.07 2.26
N PRO A 40 11.35 9.00 2.64
CA PRO A 40 11.74 9.27 4.01
C PRO A 40 11.40 10.73 4.30
N GLY A 41 10.61 10.94 5.35
CA GLY A 41 10.42 12.28 5.90
C GLY A 41 11.71 12.79 6.55
N GLU A 42 11.61 13.94 7.21
CA GLU A 42 12.72 14.51 7.97
C GLU A 42 12.90 13.83 9.35
N GLY A 43 14.00 14.12 10.04
CA GLY A 43 14.21 13.71 11.43
C GLY A 43 14.85 12.32 11.64
N TRP A 44 15.37 11.70 10.58
CA TRP A 44 16.12 10.45 10.70
C TRP A 44 17.43 10.64 11.47
N THR A 45 17.71 9.74 12.42
CA THR A 45 18.97 9.68 13.18
C THR A 45 19.99 8.72 12.57
N HIS A 46 19.54 7.85 11.66
CA HIS A 46 20.33 6.91 10.87
C HIS A 46 20.00 7.14 9.39
N ASP A 47 20.89 6.77 8.46
CA ASP A 47 20.59 6.89 7.03
C ASP A 47 19.31 6.08 6.69
N PRO A 48 18.24 6.72 6.18
CA PRO A 48 17.00 6.03 5.81
C PRO A 48 17.20 4.92 4.77
N TYR A 49 18.30 4.94 4.02
CA TYR A 49 18.60 3.91 3.02
C TYR A 49 19.88 3.13 3.34
N GLY A 50 20.47 3.36 4.51
CA GLY A 50 21.74 2.75 4.91
C GLY A 50 21.62 1.33 5.44
N ALA A 51 20.42 0.92 5.90
CA ALA A 51 20.17 -0.40 6.51
C ALA A 51 21.11 -0.72 7.70
N GLU A 52 21.45 0.29 8.50
CA GLU A 52 22.36 0.15 9.63
C GLU A 52 21.76 -0.78 10.69
N ILE A 53 22.57 -1.67 11.28
CA ILE A 53 22.14 -2.55 12.36
C ILE A 53 22.74 -2.06 13.68
N VAL A 54 21.87 -1.67 14.62
CA VAL A 54 22.24 -1.22 15.97
C VAL A 54 21.41 -1.98 16.99
N ASP A 55 22.07 -2.60 17.98
CA ASP A 55 21.43 -3.37 19.05
C ASP A 55 20.41 -4.42 18.56
N GLY A 56 20.75 -5.10 17.46
CA GLY A 56 19.91 -6.15 16.86
C GLY A 56 18.71 -5.63 16.07
N LYS A 57 18.60 -4.31 15.86
CA LYS A 57 17.55 -3.68 15.04
C LYS A 57 18.17 -3.10 13.78
N MET A 58 17.53 -3.32 12.65
CA MET A 58 17.92 -2.70 11.38
C MET A 58 17.12 -1.41 11.16
N TYR A 59 17.83 -0.32 10.89
CA TYR A 59 17.29 1.01 10.64
C TYR A 59 17.32 1.29 9.15
N GLY A 60 16.14 1.49 8.57
CA GLY A 60 15.97 1.82 7.17
C GLY A 60 14.49 1.95 6.80
N ARG A 61 14.22 2.79 5.80
CA ARG A 61 12.90 2.89 5.17
C ARG A 61 12.57 1.54 4.54
N ALA A 62 11.37 1.07 4.86
CA ALA A 62 10.79 -0.21 4.45
C ALA A 62 11.43 -1.48 5.04
N THR A 63 12.35 -1.33 6.00
CA THR A 63 12.85 -2.46 6.78
C THR A 63 11.73 -3.15 7.57
N ALA A 64 10.71 -2.42 8.02
CA ALA A 64 9.57 -3.01 8.72
C ALA A 64 8.45 -3.46 7.77
N VAL A 65 8.07 -2.59 6.82
CA VAL A 65 6.98 -2.83 5.85
C VAL A 65 7.43 -2.28 4.49
N SER A 66 7.57 -3.10 3.44
CA SER A 66 7.52 -4.57 3.48
C SER A 66 8.70 -5.26 2.81
N LYS A 67 9.86 -4.61 2.72
CA LYS A 67 11.08 -5.25 2.19
C LYS A 67 11.60 -6.39 3.09
N SER A 68 11.29 -6.37 4.39
CA SER A 68 11.52 -7.52 5.27
C SER A 68 10.66 -8.72 4.91
N ASP A 69 9.43 -8.51 4.42
CA ASP A 69 8.54 -9.59 3.98
C ASP A 69 9.04 -10.25 2.71
N PHE A 70 9.70 -9.50 1.81
CA PHE A 70 10.38 -10.08 0.64
C PHE A 70 11.42 -11.12 1.09
N ALA A 71 12.25 -10.75 2.06
CA ALA A 71 13.24 -11.64 2.63
C ALA A 71 12.56 -12.81 3.36
N SER A 72 11.65 -12.51 4.28
CA SER A 72 10.98 -13.51 5.12
C SER A 72 10.25 -14.57 4.27
N PHE A 73 9.46 -14.16 3.29
CA PHE A 73 8.75 -15.08 2.40
C PHE A 73 9.71 -15.90 1.54
N THR A 74 10.73 -15.26 0.96
CA THR A 74 11.73 -15.97 0.15
C THR A 74 12.45 -17.05 0.97
N PHE A 75 12.93 -16.69 2.16
CA PHE A 75 13.63 -17.62 3.03
C PHE A 75 12.71 -18.69 3.63
N ALA A 76 11.44 -18.38 3.90
CA ALA A 76 10.45 -19.37 4.34
C ALA A 76 10.22 -20.45 3.27
N VAL A 77 10.07 -20.06 2.00
CA VAL A 77 9.94 -21.00 0.89
C VAL A 77 11.20 -21.85 0.73
N ARG A 78 12.39 -21.24 0.78
CA ARG A 78 13.65 -22.00 0.71
C ARG A 78 13.82 -22.97 1.87
N ALA A 79 13.43 -22.58 3.08
CA ALA A 79 13.48 -23.44 4.25
C ALA A 79 12.51 -24.63 4.09
N LEU A 80 11.27 -24.37 3.68
CA LEU A 80 10.27 -25.40 3.39
C LEU A 80 10.81 -26.43 2.39
N GLU A 81 11.35 -25.98 1.26
CA GLU A 81 11.92 -26.85 0.23
C GLU A 81 13.12 -27.67 0.73
N ALA A 82 13.93 -27.11 1.63
CA ALA A 82 15.11 -27.78 2.17
C ALA A 82 14.78 -28.85 3.22
N VAL A 83 13.77 -28.63 4.07
CA VAL A 83 13.48 -29.49 5.23
C VAL A 83 12.23 -30.37 5.06
N ALA A 84 11.27 -29.92 4.25
CA ALA A 84 9.98 -30.58 4.05
C ALA A 84 9.40 -30.24 2.66
N PRO A 85 10.08 -30.65 1.56
CA PRO A 85 9.65 -30.31 0.21
C PRO A 85 8.21 -30.81 -0.05
N PRO A 86 7.29 -29.93 -0.45
CA PRO A 86 5.91 -30.35 -0.69
C PRO A 86 5.81 -31.34 -1.87
N ALA A 87 4.87 -32.28 -1.78
CA ALA A 87 4.60 -33.25 -2.85
C ALA A 87 3.47 -32.82 -3.81
N GLN A 88 2.66 -31.82 -3.42
CA GLN A 88 1.50 -31.30 -4.15
C GLN A 88 1.33 -29.79 -3.86
N GLY A 89 0.62 -29.08 -4.72
CA GLY A 89 0.30 -27.66 -4.59
C GLY A 89 1.29 -26.73 -5.26
N ALA A 90 1.24 -25.45 -4.91
CA ALA A 90 2.19 -24.46 -5.37
C ALA A 90 2.34 -23.33 -4.35
N VAL A 91 3.50 -22.68 -4.34
CA VAL A 91 3.69 -21.38 -3.69
C VAL A 91 3.99 -20.33 -4.75
N GLU A 92 3.29 -19.19 -4.69
CA GLU A 92 3.62 -18.01 -5.46
C GLU A 92 4.18 -16.92 -4.55
N LEU A 93 5.30 -16.31 -4.91
CA LEU A 93 5.79 -15.08 -4.29
C LEU A 93 5.35 -13.93 -5.19
N HIS A 94 4.54 -13.02 -4.65
CA HIS A 94 4.07 -11.82 -5.33
C HIS A 94 4.82 -10.62 -4.77
N PHE A 95 5.84 -10.17 -5.50
CA PHE A 95 6.56 -8.94 -5.20
C PHE A 95 6.01 -7.84 -6.08
N THR A 96 5.05 -7.12 -5.52
CA THR A 96 4.33 -6.04 -6.21
C THR A 96 4.94 -4.69 -5.88
N TYR A 97 4.62 -3.70 -6.69
CA TYR A 97 4.90 -2.30 -6.42
C TYR A 97 3.60 -1.56 -6.63
N ASP A 98 3.50 -0.30 -6.18
CA ASP A 98 2.30 0.56 -6.21
C ASP A 98 1.36 0.42 -4.99
N GLU A 99 1.73 -0.33 -3.95
CA GLU A 99 0.83 -0.48 -2.79
C GLU A 99 0.63 0.83 -2.03
N GLU A 100 1.69 1.62 -1.86
CA GLU A 100 1.68 2.86 -1.06
C GLU A 100 0.94 4.01 -1.78
N PHE A 101 0.75 3.88 -3.10
CA PHE A 101 0.12 4.91 -3.94
C PHE A 101 -1.34 4.58 -4.30
N GLY A 102 -1.70 3.30 -4.41
CA GLY A 102 -3.10 2.90 -4.58
C GLY A 102 -3.33 1.48 -5.11
N GLY A 103 -2.32 0.86 -5.70
CA GLY A 103 -2.28 -0.55 -6.06
C GLY A 103 -2.93 -0.89 -7.40
N GLU A 104 -3.37 0.11 -8.18
CA GLU A 104 -4.06 -0.10 -9.46
C GLU A 104 -3.13 -0.69 -10.51
N LEU A 105 -1.89 -0.21 -10.61
CA LEU A 105 -0.88 -0.74 -11.52
C LEU A 105 -0.01 -1.84 -10.89
N GLY A 106 -0.19 -2.06 -9.58
CA GLY A 106 0.39 -3.13 -8.81
C GLY A 106 -0.45 -4.41 -8.80
N PRO A 107 -0.95 -4.85 -7.61
CA PRO A 107 -1.84 -6.01 -7.50
C PRO A 107 -3.10 -5.92 -8.38
N GLY A 108 -3.70 -4.73 -8.51
CA GLY A 108 -4.91 -4.51 -9.32
C GLY A 108 -4.71 -4.90 -10.78
N TRP A 109 -3.59 -4.49 -11.37
CA TRP A 109 -3.24 -4.83 -12.75
C TRP A 109 -2.98 -6.33 -12.92
N LEU A 110 -2.26 -6.97 -12.00
CA LEU A 110 -2.03 -8.42 -12.05
C LEU A 110 -3.34 -9.22 -12.07
N LEU A 111 -4.31 -8.81 -11.23
CA LEU A 111 -5.63 -9.43 -11.15
C LEU A 111 -6.46 -9.15 -12.41
N ALA A 112 -6.45 -7.92 -12.91
CA ALA A 112 -7.17 -7.54 -14.13
C ALA A 112 -6.69 -8.29 -15.37
N GLN A 113 -5.38 -8.58 -15.45
CA GLN A 113 -4.79 -9.39 -16.51
C GLN A 113 -4.96 -10.91 -16.30
N GLY A 114 -5.55 -11.33 -15.18
CA GLY A 114 -5.73 -12.75 -14.85
C GLY A 114 -4.40 -13.51 -14.67
N LEU A 115 -3.33 -12.80 -14.28
CA LEU A 115 -1.99 -13.38 -14.20
C LEU A 115 -1.81 -14.27 -12.97
N THR A 116 -2.60 -14.10 -11.93
CA THR A 116 -2.57 -14.95 -10.74
C THR A 116 -3.98 -15.20 -10.20
N LYS A 117 -4.18 -16.38 -9.61
CA LYS A 117 -5.42 -16.80 -8.97
C LYS A 117 -5.12 -17.87 -7.92
N PRO A 118 -4.49 -17.50 -6.79
CA PRO A 118 -4.16 -18.45 -5.73
C PRO A 118 -5.42 -18.89 -4.99
N ASP A 119 -5.37 -20.06 -4.34
CA ASP A 119 -6.47 -20.54 -3.48
C ASP A 119 -6.48 -19.83 -2.12
N LEU A 120 -5.29 -19.45 -1.63
CA LEU A 120 -5.07 -18.75 -0.36
C LEU A 120 -3.99 -17.68 -0.55
N MET A 121 -4.04 -16.62 0.25
CA MET A 121 -3.05 -15.55 0.25
C MET A 121 -2.67 -15.15 1.67
N ILE A 122 -1.38 -14.92 1.90
CA ILE A 122 -0.84 -14.22 3.07
C ILE A 122 -0.19 -12.94 2.55
N ALA A 123 -0.59 -11.80 3.10
CA ALA A 123 -0.04 -10.50 2.74
C ALA A 123 0.91 -9.99 3.83
N ALA A 124 1.87 -9.15 3.43
CA ALA A 124 2.68 -8.36 4.33
C ALA A 124 1.79 -7.54 5.28
N GLY A 125 2.23 -7.37 6.52
CA GLY A 125 1.46 -6.68 7.54
C GLY A 125 2.32 -6.18 8.68
N PHE A 126 1.84 -5.15 9.36
CA PHE A 126 2.53 -4.49 10.47
C PHE A 126 1.95 -4.88 11.84
N SER A 127 1.67 -6.17 12.03
CA SER A 127 1.05 -6.67 13.27
C SER A 127 1.66 -8.00 13.70
N TYR A 128 1.68 -8.23 15.01
CA TYR A 128 1.95 -9.55 15.59
C TYR A 128 0.71 -10.46 15.59
N GLU A 129 -0.43 -9.95 15.11
CA GLU A 129 -1.72 -10.63 15.04
C GLU A 129 -2.09 -11.00 13.60
N VAL A 130 -3.00 -11.97 13.46
CA VAL A 130 -3.59 -12.30 12.16
C VAL A 130 -4.68 -11.28 11.84
N VAL A 131 -4.43 -10.44 10.83
CA VAL A 131 -5.40 -9.45 10.34
C VAL A 131 -6.21 -10.07 9.21
N THR A 132 -7.52 -10.15 9.38
CA THR A 132 -8.45 -10.73 8.38
C THR A 132 -9.30 -9.69 7.66
N ALA A 133 -9.27 -8.42 8.11
CA ALA A 133 -9.95 -7.31 7.49
C ALA A 133 -9.24 -5.97 7.79
N HIS A 134 -9.35 -5.01 6.88
CA HIS A 134 -8.88 -3.63 7.05
C HIS A 134 -9.88 -2.64 6.43
N ASN A 135 -9.74 -1.36 6.78
CA ASN A 135 -10.54 -0.30 6.16
C ASN A 135 -10.16 -0.14 4.68
N GLY A 136 -11.15 0.16 3.85
CA GLY A 136 -10.88 0.76 2.54
C GLY A 136 -10.34 2.18 2.71
N CYS A 137 -9.55 2.63 1.74
CA CYS A 137 -9.05 4.01 1.66
C CYS A 137 -9.58 4.65 0.37
N LEU A 138 -10.06 5.90 0.47
CA LEU A 138 -10.37 6.73 -0.67
C LEU A 138 -9.49 7.97 -0.59
N GLN A 139 -8.57 8.10 -1.55
CA GLN A 139 -7.75 9.28 -1.70
C GLN A 139 -8.36 10.20 -2.77
N MET A 140 -8.44 11.49 -2.49
CA MET A 140 -9.02 12.48 -3.41
C MET A 140 -8.14 13.73 -3.46
N GLU A 141 -7.94 14.25 -4.66
CA GLU A 141 -7.34 15.56 -4.88
C GLU A 141 -8.45 16.58 -5.19
N VAL A 142 -8.40 17.75 -4.53
CA VAL A 142 -9.34 18.85 -4.76
C VAL A 142 -8.56 20.11 -5.11
N THR A 143 -8.73 20.60 -6.34
CA THR A 143 -8.16 21.87 -6.78
C THR A 143 -9.19 23.00 -6.58
N VAL A 144 -8.83 24.01 -5.80
CA VAL A 144 -9.68 25.19 -5.56
C VAL A 144 -9.16 26.37 -6.37
N HIS A 145 -9.94 26.84 -7.33
CA HIS A 145 -9.59 28.00 -8.16
C HIS A 145 -10.17 29.30 -7.59
N GLY A 146 -9.29 30.29 -7.42
CA GLY A 146 -9.65 31.65 -7.05
C GLY A 146 -9.62 32.61 -8.25
N LYS A 147 -9.76 33.91 -7.95
CA LYS A 147 -9.59 35.00 -8.91
C LYS A 147 -8.48 35.92 -8.41
N MET A 148 -7.41 36.05 -9.18
CA MET A 148 -6.27 36.90 -8.83
C MET A 148 -6.67 38.38 -8.72
N ALA A 149 -6.07 39.07 -7.75
CA ALA A 149 -6.24 40.51 -7.52
C ALA A 149 -5.01 41.10 -6.83
N HIS A 150 -4.88 42.43 -6.85
CA HIS A 150 -3.85 43.12 -6.08
C HIS A 150 -4.16 43.01 -4.59
N ALA A 151 -3.16 42.69 -3.76
CA ALA A 151 -3.31 42.51 -2.31
C ALA A 151 -3.92 43.72 -1.56
N ALA A 152 -3.80 44.94 -2.11
CA ALA A 152 -4.36 46.17 -1.53
C ALA A 152 -5.85 46.35 -1.86
N VAL A 153 -6.40 45.58 -2.80
CA VAL A 153 -7.79 45.67 -3.28
C VAL A 153 -8.45 44.28 -3.30
N PRO A 154 -8.47 43.56 -2.16
CA PRO A 154 -8.80 42.14 -2.10
C PRO A 154 -10.23 41.82 -2.58
N HIS A 155 -11.15 42.77 -2.48
CA HIS A 155 -12.55 42.61 -2.92
C HIS A 155 -12.73 42.44 -4.43
N THR A 156 -11.68 42.68 -5.23
CA THR A 156 -11.72 42.46 -6.70
C THR A 156 -11.37 41.02 -7.11
N GLY A 157 -10.87 40.22 -6.16
CA GLY A 157 -10.47 38.83 -6.34
C GLY A 157 -11.33 37.85 -5.54
N VAL A 158 -10.96 36.57 -5.61
CA VAL A 158 -11.51 35.46 -4.83
C VAL A 158 -10.33 34.67 -4.28
N ASP A 159 -10.23 34.60 -2.97
CA ASP A 159 -9.16 33.88 -2.28
C ASP A 159 -9.44 32.37 -2.28
N ALA A 160 -8.63 31.64 -3.05
CA ALA A 160 -8.70 30.19 -3.13
C ALA A 160 -8.43 29.51 -1.78
N LEU A 161 -7.53 30.07 -0.95
CA LEU A 161 -7.21 29.52 0.37
C LEU A 161 -8.39 29.69 1.33
N GLN A 162 -9.07 30.84 1.28
CA GLN A 162 -10.29 31.03 2.06
C GLN A 162 -11.38 30.02 1.65
N GLY A 163 -11.52 29.76 0.35
CA GLY A 163 -12.41 28.71 -0.18
C GLY A 163 -12.02 27.32 0.31
N ALA A 164 -10.73 26.97 0.23
CA ALA A 164 -10.20 25.69 0.68
C ALA A 164 -10.43 25.45 2.18
N VAL A 165 -10.23 26.47 3.03
CA VAL A 165 -10.51 26.38 4.47
C VAL A 165 -11.98 26.07 4.74
N ARG A 166 -12.91 26.67 3.98
CA ARG A 166 -14.35 26.37 4.12
C ARG A 166 -14.67 24.92 3.75
N ILE A 167 -14.09 24.42 2.67
CA ILE A 167 -14.24 23.02 2.24
C ILE A 167 -13.68 22.08 3.30
N LEU A 168 -12.47 22.33 3.79
CA LEU A 168 -11.80 21.50 4.78
C LEU A 168 -12.58 21.44 6.10
N ASN A 169 -13.11 22.57 6.56
CA ASN A 169 -13.96 22.60 7.76
C ASN A 169 -15.24 21.77 7.58
N ALA A 170 -15.91 21.87 6.42
CA ALA A 170 -17.09 21.07 6.12
C ALA A 170 -16.79 19.58 6.06
N LEU A 171 -15.62 19.21 5.52
CA LEU A 171 -15.12 17.84 5.47
C LEU A 171 -14.81 17.30 6.87
N TYR A 172 -14.08 18.04 7.72
CA TYR A 172 -13.82 17.60 9.10
C TYR A 172 -15.10 17.51 9.94
N GLN A 173 -16.13 18.31 9.66
CA GLN A 173 -17.43 18.16 10.30
C GLN A 173 -18.07 16.78 10.02
N GLN A 174 -17.79 16.16 8.87
CA GLN A 174 -18.28 14.82 8.54
C GLN A 174 -17.79 13.76 9.52
N ASN A 175 -16.61 13.91 10.14
CA ASN A 175 -16.12 12.96 11.15
C ASN A 175 -17.09 12.81 12.34
N THR A 176 -17.89 13.83 12.65
CA THR A 176 -18.94 13.70 13.68
C THR A 176 -20.11 12.85 13.17
N LEU A 177 -20.54 13.07 11.92
CA LEU A 177 -21.64 12.35 11.30
C LEU A 177 -21.28 10.89 11.01
N TYR A 178 -20.04 10.62 10.59
CA TYR A 178 -19.55 9.28 10.29
C TYR A 178 -19.59 8.34 11.48
N ARG A 179 -19.53 8.84 12.72
CA ARG A 179 -19.73 8.00 13.91
C ARG A 179 -21.11 7.31 13.96
N GLN A 180 -22.08 7.81 13.20
CA GLN A 180 -23.42 7.21 13.07
C GLN A 180 -23.46 6.11 12.00
N VAL A 181 -22.42 5.98 11.18
CA VAL A 181 -22.27 4.94 10.16
C VAL A 181 -21.46 3.80 10.75
N THR A 182 -22.06 2.62 10.85
CA THR A 182 -21.40 1.43 11.40
C THR A 182 -21.07 0.40 10.33
N SER A 183 -19.84 -0.11 10.34
CA SER A 183 -19.48 -1.26 9.50
C SER A 183 -20.11 -2.55 10.01
N LYS A 184 -20.34 -3.50 9.10
CA LYS A 184 -20.70 -4.89 9.44
C LYS A 184 -19.48 -5.77 9.67
N VAL A 185 -18.28 -5.27 9.38
CA VAL A 185 -17.02 -5.98 9.56
C VAL A 185 -16.59 -5.87 11.01
N GLU A 186 -16.36 -7.01 11.66
CA GLU A 186 -15.89 -7.07 13.04
C GLU A 186 -14.59 -6.27 13.22
N GLY A 187 -14.48 -5.52 14.31
CA GLY A 187 -13.31 -4.65 14.60
C GLY A 187 -13.34 -3.28 13.89
N ILE A 188 -14.07 -3.13 12.79
CA ILE A 188 -14.22 -1.85 12.08
C ILE A 188 -15.48 -1.14 12.58
N LYS A 189 -15.34 0.07 13.14
CA LYS A 189 -16.47 0.80 13.73
C LYS A 189 -17.11 1.76 12.72
N HIS A 190 -16.43 2.83 12.36
CA HIS A 190 -16.94 3.88 11.49
C HIS A 190 -15.84 4.42 10.56
N PRO A 191 -16.20 5.00 9.41
CA PRO A 191 -15.23 5.68 8.56
C PRO A 191 -14.79 7.00 9.21
N TYR A 192 -13.73 7.58 8.64
CA TYR A 192 -13.23 8.90 8.97
C TYR A 192 -12.51 9.49 7.76
N LEU A 193 -12.37 10.81 7.77
CA LEU A 193 -11.45 11.55 6.91
C LEU A 193 -10.03 11.53 7.47
#